data_AF-A0A8S1EN03-F1
#
_entry.id   AF-A0A8S1EN03-F1
#
_cell.length_a   1.000
_cell.length_b   1.000
_cell.length_c   1.000
_cell.angle_alpha   90.00
_cell.angle_beta   90.00
_cell.angle_gamma   90.00
#
_symmetry.space_group_name_H-M   'P 1'
#
loop_
_entity.id
_entity.type
_entity.pdbx_description
1 polymer ?
#
loop_
_entity_poly.entity_id
_entity_poly.type
_entity_poly.pdbx_seq_one_letter_code
_entity_poly.pdbx_strand_id
1 'polypeptide(L)'
;MVEIDLTPEQLYFYSYSFSFCYGPYLYDFKYDSHPSLNIRGNIIVNLPEFNEAFNCPENSRMMKSQTEECIIFGPDAPQTKFLN
;
A
#
# COMPACT_ATOMS: atom_id res chain seq x y z
N MET A 1 19.87 12.58 14.78
CA MET A 1 19.33 11.64 13.78
C MET A 1 18.19 10.92 14.47
N VAL A 2 16.97 11.02 13.94
CA VAL A 2 15.85 10.23 14.48
C VAL A 2 16.08 8.81 13.97
N GLU A 3 16.31 7.88 14.89
CA GLU A 3 16.37 6.46 14.57
C GLU A 3 14.93 5.99 14.33
N ILE A 4 14.67 5.49 13.13
CA ILE A 4 13.38 4.96 12.74
C ILE A 4 13.46 3.44 12.96
N ASP A 5 12.85 2.97 14.05
CA ASP A 5 12.76 1.54 14.39
C ASP A 5 11.67 0.88 13.53
N LEU A 6 12.06 0.47 12.32
CA LEU A 6 11.20 -0.22 11.35
C LEU A 6 11.89 -1.48 10.83
N THR A 7 11.12 -2.55 10.65
CA THR A 7 11.60 -3.72 9.91
C THR A 7 11.73 -3.41 8.41
N PRO A 8 12.51 -4.18 7.64
CA PRO A 8 12.57 -4.04 6.19
C PRO A 8 11.19 -4.10 5.50
N GLU A 9 10.29 -4.96 5.98
CA GLU A 9 8.91 -5.09 5.49
C GLU A 9 8.12 -3.80 5.73
N GLN A 10 8.20 -3.25 6.94
CA GLN A 10 7.54 -1.99 7.26
C GLN A 10 8.11 -0.84 6.42
N LEU A 11 9.44 -0.80 6.23
CA LEU A 11 10.10 0.20 5.39
C LEU A 11 9.63 0.13 3.94
N TYR A 12 9.40 -1.06 3.39
CA TYR A 12 8.82 -1.23 2.05
C TYR A 12 7.48 -0.50 1.93
N PHE A 13 6.53 -0.77 2.83
CA PHE A 13 5.21 -0.13 2.82
C PHE A 13 5.29 1.38 3.04
N TYR A 14 6.21 1.85 3.89
CA TYR A 14 6.48 3.27 4.07
C TYR A 14 7.00 3.91 2.78
N SER A 15 7.98 3.27 2.12
CA SER A 15 8.57 3.79 0.88
C SER A 15 7.56 3.86 -0.27
N TYR A 16 6.71 2.83 -0.41
CA TYR A 16 5.60 2.82 -1.35
C TYR A 16 4.67 4.01 -1.11
N SER A 17 4.18 4.16 0.12
CA SER A 17 3.22 5.22 0.48
C SER A 17 3.84 6.61 0.31
N PHE A 18 5.12 6.76 0.64
CA PHE A 18 5.87 8.00 0.50
C PHE A 18 5.94 8.49 -0.95
N SER A 19 5.97 7.58 -1.93
CA SER A 19 5.97 7.95 -3.36
C SER A 19 4.71 8.71 -3.80
N PHE A 20 3.62 8.64 -3.01
CA PHE A 20 2.37 9.36 -3.25
C PHE A 20 2.20 10.62 -2.38
N CYS A 21 3.18 10.92 -1.53
CA CYS A 21 3.17 12.13 -0.70
C CYS A 21 3.51 13.37 -1.54
N TYR A 22 2.52 13.90 -2.26
CA TYR A 22 2.61 15.18 -2.95
C TYR A 22 1.85 16.27 -2.20
N GLY A 23 2.40 17.48 -2.23
CA GLY A 23 1.73 18.67 -1.71
C GLY A 23 0.52 19.08 -2.56
N PRO A 24 -0.23 20.13 -2.15
CA PRO A 24 -1.50 20.55 -2.78
C PRO A 24 -1.37 21.13 -4.20
N TYR A 25 -0.22 20.99 -4.86
CA TYR A 25 0.02 21.56 -6.18
C TYR A 25 -0.74 20.78 -7.26
N LEU A 26 -1.90 21.35 -7.63
CA LEU A 26 -2.45 21.52 -8.98
C LEU A 26 -2.10 20.45 -10.04
N TYR A 27 -2.25 19.17 -9.72
CA TYR A 27 -2.45 18.19 -10.77
C TYR A 27 -3.87 18.40 -11.29
N ASP A 28 -4.00 18.83 -12.55
CA ASP A 28 -5.31 18.95 -13.20
C ASP A 28 -5.86 17.55 -13.44
N PHE A 29 -6.57 17.02 -12.44
CA PHE A 29 -7.20 15.69 -12.48
C PHE A 29 -8.34 15.60 -13.49
N LYS A 30 -8.70 16.68 -14.20
CA LYS A 30 -9.82 16.67 -15.15
C LYS A 30 -9.69 15.59 -16.23
N TYR A 31 -8.46 15.19 -16.55
CA TYR A 31 -8.17 14.10 -17.49
C TYR A 31 -7.32 12.97 -16.89
N ASP A 32 -7.09 12.99 -15.58
CA ASP A 32 -6.34 11.92 -14.93
C ASP A 32 -7.27 10.72 -14.69
N SER A 33 -7.00 9.62 -15.40
CA SER A 33 -7.73 8.37 -15.23
C SER A 33 -7.32 7.62 -13.94
N HIS A 34 -6.26 8.04 -13.27
CA HIS A 34 -5.82 7.42 -12.04
C HIS A 34 -6.67 7.86 -10.85
N PRO A 35 -6.89 6.98 -9.86
CA PRO A 35 -7.43 7.40 -8.57
C PRO A 35 -6.55 8.46 -7.91
N SER A 36 -7.15 9.29 -7.05
CA SER A 36 -6.41 10.30 -6.31
C SER A 36 -5.24 9.68 -5.53
N LEU A 37 -4.15 10.44 -5.35
CA LEU A 37 -2.90 9.93 -4.76
C LEU A 37 -3.09 9.31 -3.37
N ASN A 38 -4.00 9.86 -2.56
CA ASN A 38 -4.34 9.30 -1.24
C ASN A 38 -5.03 7.92 -1.35
N ILE A 39 -5.78 7.64 -2.41
CA ILE A 39 -6.35 6.30 -2.65
C ILE A 39 -5.22 5.36 -3.05
N ARG A 40 -4.36 5.77 -3.98
CA ARG A 40 -3.23 4.97 -4.47
C ARG A 40 -2.23 4.62 -3.37
N GLY A 41 -1.90 5.56 -2.48
CA GLY A 41 -1.02 5.27 -1.35
C GLY A 41 -1.62 4.29 -0.34
N ASN A 42 -2.94 4.33 -0.14
CA ASN A 42 -3.61 3.49 0.86
C ASN A 42 -4.03 2.11 0.33
N ILE A 43 -4.08 1.88 -0.98
CA ILE A 43 -4.54 0.60 -1.56
C ILE A 43 -3.69 -0.59 -1.12
N ILE A 44 -2.45 -0.32 -0.69
CA ILE A 44 -1.51 -1.35 -0.26
C ILE A 44 -1.97 -2.11 0.99
N VAL A 45 -2.94 -1.58 1.74
CA VAL A 45 -3.61 -2.28 2.86
C VAL A 45 -4.35 -3.55 2.41
N ASN A 46 -4.70 -3.66 1.12
CA ASN A 46 -5.36 -4.84 0.58
C ASN A 46 -4.43 -6.04 0.40
N LEU A 47 -3.10 -5.85 0.48
CA LEU A 47 -2.16 -6.95 0.51
C LEU A 47 -2.15 -7.57 1.92
N PRO A 48 -2.34 -8.89 2.08
CA PRO A 48 -2.34 -9.53 3.40
C PRO A 48 -1.02 -9.27 4.17
N GLU A 49 0.10 -9.15 3.46
CA GLU A 49 1.42 -8.88 4.02
C GLU A 49 1.51 -7.52 4.72
N PHE A 50 0.64 -6.56 4.38
CA PHE A 50 0.56 -5.29 5.10
C PHE A 50 0.14 -5.52 6.55
N ASN A 51 -0.90 -6.33 6.76
CA ASN A 51 -1.35 -6.65 8.11
C ASN A 51 -0.30 -7.51 8.85
N GLU A 52 0.41 -8.40 8.16
CA GLU A 52 1.51 -9.18 8.75
C GLU A 52 2.65 -8.27 9.24
N ALA A 53 3.03 -7.25 8.46
CA ALA A 53 4.14 -6.35 8.79
C ALA A 53 3.83 -5.37 9.94
N PHE A 54 2.57 -4.93 10.06
CA PHE A 54 2.17 -3.92 11.06
C PHE A 54 1.31 -4.46 12.20
N ASN A 55 0.85 -5.72 12.12
CA ASN A 55 -0.05 -6.37 13.08
C ASN A 55 -1.23 -5.46 13.48
N CYS A 56 -1.93 -4.94 12.47
CA CYS A 56 -2.95 -3.93 12.67
C CYS A 56 -4.19 -4.55 13.34
N PRO A 57 -4.81 -3.89 14.34
CA PRO A 57 -6.11 -4.31 14.85
C PRO A 57 -7.16 -4.32 13.73
N GLU A 58 -8.00 -5.35 13.69
CA GLU A 58 -9.09 -5.48 12.70
C GLU A 58 -10.04 -4.27 12.70
N ASN A 59 -10.24 -3.65 13.87
CA ASN A 59 -11.11 -2.49 14.02
C ASN A 59 -10.43 -1.14 13.73
N SER A 60 -9.15 -1.15 13.35
CA SER A 60 -8.41 0.06 12.99
C SER A 60 -9.00 0.72 11.75
N ARG A 61 -8.76 2.02 11.60
CA ARG A 61 -9.26 2.77 10.44
C ARG A 61 -8.72 2.21 9.11
N MET A 62 -7.46 1.78 9.10
CA MET A 62 -6.82 1.19 7.91
C MET A 62 -7.44 -0.16 7.56
N MET A 63 -7.55 -1.07 8.53
CA MET A 63 -8.10 -2.40 8.28
C MET A 63 -9.60 -2.36 7.93
N LYS A 64 -10.36 -1.41 8.46
CA LYS A 64 -11.75 -1.17 8.03
C LYS A 64 -11.90 -0.74 6.57
N SER A 65 -10.84 -0.20 5.96
CA SER A 65 -10.82 0.15 4.54
C SER A 65 -10.33 -0.98 3.64
N GLN A 66 -9.85 -2.08 4.24
CA GLN A 66 -9.49 -3.27 3.50
C GLN A 66 -10.75 -3.87 2.87
N THR A 67 -10.68 -4.14 1.57
CA THR A 67 -11.72 -4.84 0.82
C THR A 67 -11.24 -6.24 0.47
N GLU A 68 -12.12 -7.07 -0.10
CA GLU A 68 -11.69 -8.32 -0.72
C GLU A 68 -10.56 -8.05 -1.73
N GLU A 69 -9.53 -8.89 -1.70
CA GLU A 69 -8.40 -8.79 -2.60
C GLU A 69 -8.88 -8.99 -4.05
N CYS A 70 -8.52 -8.06 -4.93
CA CYS A 70 -8.67 -8.27 -6.35
C CYS A 70 -7.49 -9.11 -6.86
N ILE A 71 -7.73 -10.37 -7.17
CA ILE A 71 -6.69 -11.27 -7.71
C ILE A 71 -6.39 -10.89 -9.17
N ILE A 72 -5.46 -9.95 -9.37
CA ILE A 72 -5.17 -9.37 -10.70
C ILE A 72 -4.55 -10.41 -11.65
N PHE A 73 -3.69 -11.29 -11.13
CA PHE A 73 -2.92 -12.25 -11.93
C PHE A 73 -3.55 -13.65 -12.01
N GLY A 74 -4.75 -13.82 -11.43
CA GLY A 74 -5.43 -15.11 -11.31
C GLY A 74 -4.99 -15.95 -10.09
N PRO A 75 -5.83 -16.87 -9.60
CA PRO A 75 -5.57 -17.65 -8.39
C PRO A 75 -4.36 -18.60 -8.53
N ASP A 76 -4.02 -18.97 -9.77
CA ASP A 76 -2.89 -19.84 -10.09
C ASP A 76 -1.63 -19.05 -10.48
N ALA A 77 -1.62 -17.74 -10.27
CA ALA A 77 -0.43 -16.93 -10.50
C ALA A 77 0.74 -17.52 -9.69
N PRO A 78 1.92 -17.70 -10.31
CA PRO A 78 3.09 -18.13 -9.56
C PRO A 78 3.32 -17.11 -8.45
N GLN A 79 3.28 -17.56 -7.20
CA GLN A 79 3.86 -16.81 -6.09
C GLN A 79 5.25 -16.43 -6.56
N THR A 80 5.54 -15.14 -6.66
CA THR A 80 6.85 -14.64 -7.09
C THR A 80 7.87 -15.04 -6.03
N LYS A 81 8.27 -16.30 -6.05
CA LYS A 81 9.51 -16.78 -5.48
C LYS A 81 10.56 -16.08 -6.31
N PHE A 82 11.09 -14.99 -5.75
CA PHE A 82 12.26 -14.30 -6.27
C PHE A 82 13.23 -15.32 -6.84
N LEU A 83 13.60 -15.11 -8.10
CA LEU A 83 14.56 -15.94 -8.83
C LEU A 83 15.79 -16.13 -7.93
N ASN A 84 16.05 -17.39 -7.57
CA ASN A 84 17.28 -17.79 -6.88
C ASN A 84 18.52 -17.44 -7.73
#